data_AF-A0A078JR52-F1
#
_entry.id   AF-A0A078JR52-F1
#
_cell.length_a   1.000
_cell.length_b   1.000
_cell.length_c   1.000
_cell.angle_alpha   90.00
_cell.angle_beta   90.00
_cell.angle_gamma   90.00
#
_symmetry.space_group_name_H-M   'P 1'
#
loop_
_entity.id
_entity.type
_entity.pdbx_description
1 polymer ?
#
loop_
_entity_poly.entity_id
_entity_poly.type
_entity_poly.pdbx_seq_one_letter_code
_entity_poly.pdbx_strand_id
1 'polypeptide(L)'
;MTEAMIRKKPGMASVKDMPLLQDAPWPFSLQFHGAFAWGMYQVGQVCHGSLMCRALKEENYAARRAILPILQAEEDERFVSEWKKYLDYEADVMKDVPGWKVGENVYNSGRWMPPATGELRPDVW
;
A
#
# COMPACT_ATOMS: atom_id res chain seq x y z
N MET A 1 64.75 6.80 2.66
CA MET A 1 64.63 6.99 1.19
C MET A 1 63.61 8.09 0.94
N THR A 2 63.97 9.15 0.23
CA THR A 2 63.12 10.36 0.05
C THR A 2 61.99 10.10 -0.96
N GLU A 3 60.80 10.69 -0.74
CA GLU A 3 59.61 10.50 -1.60
C GLU A 3 59.85 10.77 -3.10
N ALA A 4 60.77 11.68 -3.42
CA ALA A 4 61.19 11.99 -4.79
C ALA A 4 61.78 10.78 -5.56
N MET A 5 62.38 9.81 -4.85
CA MET A 5 62.93 8.60 -5.47
C MET A 5 61.84 7.55 -5.75
N ILE A 6 60.74 7.56 -5.00
CA ILE A 6 59.65 6.58 -5.11
C ILE A 6 58.71 6.93 -6.27
N ARG A 7 58.40 8.22 -6.48
CA ARG A 7 57.40 8.70 -7.46
C ARG A 7 57.99 9.16 -8.81
N LYS A 8 59.22 8.72 -9.11
CA LYS A 8 60.08 9.17 -10.23
C LYS A 8 59.33 9.27 -11.57
N LYS A 9 59.15 10.49 -12.09
CA LYS A 9 58.66 10.75 -13.47
C LYS A 9 59.80 11.34 -14.31
N PRO A 10 60.03 10.86 -15.55
CA PRO A 10 61.07 11.43 -16.42
C PRO A 10 60.76 12.90 -16.74
N GLY A 11 61.72 13.79 -16.51
CA GLY A 11 61.60 15.22 -16.84
C GLY A 11 61.21 16.18 -15.70
N MET A 12 61.20 15.74 -14.43
CA MET A 12 60.95 16.65 -13.29
C MET A 12 62.16 17.57 -13.05
N ALA A 13 61.97 18.88 -13.20
CA ALA A 13 63.00 19.90 -12.96
C ALA A 13 63.04 20.36 -11.49
N SER A 14 61.94 20.23 -10.75
CA SER A 14 61.84 20.63 -9.34
C SER A 14 60.97 19.69 -8.53
N VAL A 15 61.19 19.67 -7.20
CA VAL A 15 60.37 18.93 -6.23
C VAL A 15 58.90 19.40 -6.24
N LYS A 16 58.64 20.66 -6.64
CA LYS A 16 57.29 21.20 -6.78
C LYS A 16 56.48 20.57 -7.92
N ASP A 17 57.15 19.97 -8.90
CA ASP A 17 56.52 19.31 -10.05
C ASP A 17 56.12 17.86 -9.75
N MET A 18 56.23 17.44 -8.48
CA MET A 18 55.87 16.09 -8.08
C MET A 18 54.36 15.89 -8.23
N PRO A 19 53.91 14.85 -8.96
CA PRO A 19 52.49 14.60 -9.12
C PRO A 19 51.90 14.23 -7.75
N LEU A 20 51.03 15.09 -7.23
CA LEU A 20 50.15 14.76 -6.13
C LEU A 20 48.98 13.97 -6.71
N LEU A 21 48.75 12.77 -6.19
CA LEU A 21 47.53 12.02 -6.49
C LEU A 21 46.38 12.80 -5.87
N GLN A 22 45.64 13.54 -6.70
CA GLN A 22 44.51 14.35 -6.25
C GLN A 22 43.28 13.43 -6.15
N ASP A 23 42.79 13.19 -4.94
CA ASP A 23 41.51 12.53 -4.72
C ASP A 23 40.40 13.30 -5.44
N ALA A 24 39.41 12.58 -5.95
CA ALA A 24 38.51 13.00 -7.03
C ALA A 24 38.04 14.47 -7.00
N PRO A 25 37.90 15.15 -8.16
CA PRO A 25 37.61 16.58 -8.21
C PRO A 25 36.28 16.94 -7.54
N TRP A 26 36.33 17.86 -6.57
CA TRP A 26 35.21 18.47 -5.84
C TRP A 26 34.00 18.96 -6.67
N PRO A 27 34.14 19.41 -7.94
CA PRO A 27 33.00 19.87 -8.73
C PRO A 27 31.95 18.78 -9.03
N PHE A 28 32.38 17.52 -9.24
CA PHE A 28 31.47 16.44 -9.61
C PHE A 28 30.46 16.09 -8.50
N SER A 29 30.87 16.21 -7.24
CA SER A 29 29.95 15.98 -6.12
C SER A 29 28.86 17.05 -6.09
N LEU A 30 29.16 18.32 -6.31
CA LEU A 30 28.17 19.40 -6.34
C LEU A 30 27.17 19.26 -7.50
N GLN A 31 27.63 18.85 -8.68
CA GLN A 31 26.74 18.53 -9.80
C GLN A 31 25.80 17.35 -9.46
N PHE A 32 26.32 16.31 -8.80
CA PHE A 32 25.51 15.18 -8.37
C PHE A 32 24.44 15.58 -7.35
N HIS A 33 24.80 16.39 -6.35
CA HIS A 33 23.83 16.87 -5.35
C HIS A 33 22.76 17.79 -5.96
N GLY A 34 23.14 18.64 -6.92
CA GLY A 34 22.19 19.50 -7.65
C GLY A 34 21.22 18.68 -8.50
N ALA A 35 21.72 17.69 -9.25
CA ALA A 35 20.89 16.77 -10.03
C ALA A 35 19.97 15.92 -9.14
N PHE A 36 20.46 15.47 -7.98
CA PHE A 36 19.67 14.72 -7.01
C PHE A 36 18.56 15.58 -6.38
N ALA A 37 18.88 16.80 -5.93
CA ALA A 37 17.90 17.72 -5.35
C ALA A 37 16.79 18.08 -6.36
N TRP A 38 17.17 18.34 -7.61
CA TRP A 38 16.21 18.60 -8.68
C TRP A 38 15.39 17.36 -9.04
N GLY A 39 16.02 16.19 -9.16
CA GLY A 39 15.34 14.92 -9.40
C GLY A 39 14.31 14.60 -8.32
N MET A 40 14.64 14.80 -7.04
CA MET A 40 13.71 14.61 -5.93
C MET A 40 12.53 15.61 -5.95
N TYR A 41 12.77 16.86 -6.34
CA TYR A 41 11.72 17.84 -6.55
C TYR A 41 10.78 17.45 -7.71
N GLN A 42 11.33 17.01 -8.84
CA GLN A 42 10.55 16.51 -9.97
C GLN A 42 9.78 15.22 -9.63
N VAL A 43 10.33 14.32 -8.81
CA VAL A 43 9.60 13.15 -8.29
C VAL A 43 8.42 13.56 -7.40
N GLY A 44 8.59 14.64 -6.63
CA GLY A 44 7.52 15.26 -5.85
C GLY A 44 6.43 15.93 -6.69
N GLN A 45 6.79 16.51 -7.84
CA GLN A 45 5.87 17.27 -8.69
C GLN A 45 5.25 16.48 -9.86
N VAL A 46 6.08 15.80 -10.66
CA VAL A 46 5.74 15.36 -12.03
C VAL A 46 5.25 13.91 -12.06
N CYS A 47 6.02 12.94 -11.56
CA CYS A 47 5.50 11.60 -11.23
C CYS A 47 6.60 10.69 -10.70
N HIS A 48 6.49 10.31 -9.42
CA HIS A 48 6.67 8.91 -9.00
C HIS A 48 5.95 8.54 -7.68
N GLY A 49 5.20 9.44 -6.99
CA GLY A 49 4.60 9.04 -5.69
C GLY A 49 3.38 9.78 -5.09
N SER A 50 3.31 11.12 -4.99
CA SER A 50 2.52 11.70 -3.87
C SER A 50 1.35 12.64 -4.18
N LEU A 51 1.40 13.53 -5.19
CA LEU A 51 0.32 14.51 -5.40
C LEU A 51 -0.65 14.11 -6.51
N MET A 52 -0.19 13.96 -7.75
CA MET A 52 -1.06 13.61 -8.88
C MET A 52 -1.61 12.18 -8.75
N CYS A 53 -0.76 11.21 -8.38
CA CYS A 53 -1.22 9.84 -8.11
C CYS A 53 -2.21 9.79 -6.95
N ARG A 54 -2.07 10.65 -5.93
CA ARG A 54 -3.03 10.74 -4.82
C ARG A 54 -4.33 11.40 -5.26
N ALA A 55 -4.28 12.42 -6.12
CA ALA A 55 -5.46 13.03 -6.70
C ALA A 55 -6.25 12.00 -7.54
N LEU A 56 -5.58 11.23 -8.40
CA LEU A 56 -6.21 10.17 -9.19
C LEU A 56 -6.75 9.02 -8.31
N LYS A 57 -6.02 8.64 -7.25
CA LYS A 57 -6.53 7.65 -6.28
C LYS A 57 -7.75 8.19 -5.54
N GLU A 58 -7.74 9.46 -5.13
CA GLU A 58 -8.86 10.10 -4.45
C GLU A 58 -10.09 10.20 -5.37
N GLU A 59 -9.90 10.54 -6.63
CA GLU A 59 -10.94 10.52 -7.66
C GLU A 59 -11.55 9.12 -7.78
N ASN A 60 -10.71 8.07 -7.88
CA ASN A 60 -11.17 6.68 -7.91
C ASN A 60 -11.91 6.28 -6.63
N TYR A 61 -11.43 6.68 -5.45
CA TYR A 61 -12.12 6.43 -4.18
C TYR A 61 -13.41 7.23 -4.04
N ALA A 62 -13.48 8.44 -4.59
CA ALA A 62 -14.71 9.24 -4.65
C ALA A 62 -15.73 8.59 -5.56
N ALA A 63 -15.32 8.15 -6.76
CA ALA A 63 -16.17 7.42 -7.69
C ALA A 63 -16.70 6.12 -7.07
N ARG A 64 -15.84 5.34 -6.38
CA ARG A 64 -16.26 4.15 -5.63
C ARG A 64 -17.27 4.51 -4.55
N ARG A 65 -16.97 5.49 -3.68
CA ARG A 65 -17.88 5.93 -2.61
C ARG A 65 -19.24 6.39 -3.13
N ALA A 66 -19.30 6.99 -4.31
CA ALA A 66 -20.55 7.42 -4.93
C ALA A 66 -21.45 6.22 -5.30
N ILE A 67 -20.88 5.11 -5.77
CA ILE A 67 -21.63 3.91 -6.17
C ILE A 67 -21.86 2.90 -5.03
N LEU A 68 -21.03 2.94 -3.97
CA LEU A 68 -21.13 2.04 -2.81
C LEU A 68 -22.55 1.86 -2.24
N PRO A 69 -23.36 2.91 -2.00
CA PRO A 69 -24.68 2.73 -1.40
C PRO A 69 -25.64 1.91 -2.27
N ILE A 70 -25.51 1.97 -3.61
CA ILE A 70 -26.35 1.20 -4.52
C ILE A 70 -25.95 -0.28 -4.46
N LEU A 71 -24.64 -0.55 -4.56
CA LEU A 71 -24.12 -1.92 -4.45
C LEU A 71 -24.44 -2.55 -3.09
N GLN A 72 -24.38 -1.77 -2.02
CA GLN A 72 -24.75 -2.23 -0.69
C GLN A 72 -26.24 -2.58 -0.62
N ALA A 73 -27.12 -1.76 -1.19
CA ALA A 73 -28.54 -2.03 -1.21
C ALA A 73 -28.89 -3.30 -2.01
N GLU A 74 -28.24 -3.51 -3.15
CA GLU A 74 -28.42 -4.73 -3.97
C GLU A 74 -27.98 -6.00 -3.20
N GLU A 75 -26.85 -5.93 -2.49
CA GLU A 75 -26.39 -7.07 -1.68
C GLU A 75 -27.27 -7.29 -0.44
N ASP A 76 -27.75 -6.21 0.19
CA ASP A 76 -28.69 -6.30 1.32
C ASP A 76 -30.01 -6.97 0.88
N GLU A 77 -30.53 -6.66 -0.31
CA GLU A 77 -31.71 -7.33 -0.89
C GLU A 77 -31.46 -8.82 -1.13
N ARG A 78 -30.33 -9.17 -1.77
CA ARG A 78 -29.90 -10.56 -1.96
C ARG A 78 -29.87 -11.28 -0.60
N PHE A 79 -29.16 -10.72 0.37
CA PHE A 79 -28.97 -11.29 1.70
C PHE A 79 -30.29 -11.55 2.42
N VAL A 80 -31.20 -10.57 2.44
CA VAL A 80 -32.54 -10.74 3.06
C VAL A 80 -33.32 -11.86 2.38
N SER A 81 -33.21 -11.99 1.05
CA SER A 81 -33.86 -13.07 0.32
C SER A 81 -33.29 -14.46 0.67
N GLU A 82 -31.97 -14.57 0.85
CA GLU A 82 -31.35 -15.84 1.26
C GLU A 82 -31.68 -16.16 2.71
N TRP A 83 -31.71 -15.13 3.56
CA TRP A 83 -32.02 -15.25 4.98
C TRP A 83 -33.44 -15.75 5.23
N LYS A 84 -34.42 -15.26 4.46
CA LYS A 84 -35.80 -15.78 4.51
C LYS A 84 -35.86 -17.27 4.16
N LYS A 85 -35.17 -17.69 3.09
CA LYS A 85 -35.09 -19.12 2.72
C LYS A 85 -34.47 -19.96 3.83
N TYR A 86 -33.44 -19.42 4.50
CA TYR A 86 -32.81 -20.09 5.63
C TYR A 86 -33.74 -20.21 6.84
N LEU A 87 -34.50 -19.16 7.17
CA LEU A 87 -35.49 -19.20 8.26
C LEU A 87 -36.65 -20.15 7.97
N ASP A 88 -37.15 -20.20 6.73
CA ASP A 88 -38.18 -21.15 6.32
C ASP A 88 -37.65 -22.60 6.43
N TYR A 89 -36.41 -22.84 6.00
CA TYR A 89 -35.74 -24.12 6.16
C TYR A 89 -35.53 -24.49 7.63
N GLU A 90 -35.10 -23.55 8.47
CA GLU A 90 -34.94 -23.75 9.91
C GLU A 90 -36.28 -24.15 10.56
N ALA A 91 -37.38 -23.47 10.21
CA ALA A 91 -38.71 -23.76 10.71
C ALA A 91 -39.18 -25.18 10.34
N ASP A 92 -38.95 -25.58 9.09
CA ASP A 92 -39.33 -26.91 8.60
C ASP A 92 -38.54 -28.03 9.28
N VAL A 93 -37.22 -27.83 9.49
CA VAL A 93 -36.34 -28.82 10.12
C VAL A 93 -36.55 -28.90 11.63
N MET A 94 -36.81 -27.77 12.30
CA MET A 94 -36.88 -27.68 13.76
C MET A 94 -38.29 -27.83 14.34
N LYS A 95 -39.30 -28.12 13.52
CA LYS A 95 -40.71 -28.25 13.93
C LYS A 95 -40.94 -29.25 15.10
N ASP A 96 -40.12 -30.29 15.18
CA ASP A 96 -40.30 -31.41 16.12
C ASP A 96 -39.46 -31.25 17.41
N VAL A 97 -38.64 -30.19 17.52
CA VAL A 97 -37.73 -29.99 18.66
C VAL A 97 -38.37 -29.09 19.72
N PRO A 98 -38.62 -29.60 20.95
CA PRO A 98 -39.27 -28.81 21.99
C PRO A 98 -38.34 -27.70 22.51
N GLY A 99 -38.87 -26.48 22.60
CA GLY A 99 -38.15 -25.32 23.14
C GLY A 99 -37.30 -24.55 22.12
N TRP A 100 -37.26 -24.98 20.86
CA TRP A 100 -36.59 -24.24 19.79
C TRP A 100 -37.44 -23.04 19.34
N LYS A 101 -36.80 -21.89 19.14
CA LYS A 101 -37.43 -20.69 18.58
C LYS A 101 -36.73 -20.33 17.28
N VAL A 102 -37.49 -20.34 16.19
CA VAL A 102 -36.98 -20.00 14.85
C VAL A 102 -36.50 -18.55 14.84
N GLY A 103 -35.30 -18.32 14.29
CA GLY A 103 -34.71 -16.99 14.17
C GLY A 103 -34.29 -16.34 15.49
N GLU A 104 -34.11 -17.11 16.57
CA GLU A 104 -33.55 -16.60 17.82
C GLU A 104 -32.09 -16.16 17.60
N ASN A 105 -31.75 -14.95 18.05
CA ASN A 105 -30.39 -14.44 17.90
C ASN A 105 -29.44 -15.19 18.83
N VAL A 106 -28.35 -15.72 18.27
CA VAL A 106 -27.28 -16.38 19.04
C VAL A 106 -26.55 -15.40 19.97
N TYR A 107 -26.56 -14.11 19.63
CA TYR A 107 -25.87 -13.07 20.39
C TYR A 107 -26.81 -12.33 21.35
N ASN A 108 -26.35 -12.13 22.59
CA ASN A 108 -27.13 -11.50 23.66
C ASN A 108 -27.10 -9.96 23.68
N SER A 109 -26.39 -9.34 22.73
CA SER A 109 -26.11 -7.89 22.74
C SER A 109 -27.23 -7.05 22.12
N GLY A 110 -28.28 -7.67 21.57
CA GLY A 110 -29.35 -7.00 20.83
C GLY A 110 -28.91 -6.35 19.51
N ARG A 111 -27.62 -6.44 19.16
CA ARG A 111 -27.06 -5.96 17.90
C ARG A 111 -27.10 -7.08 16.86
N TRP A 112 -27.44 -6.71 15.63
CA TRP A 112 -27.32 -7.61 14.49
C TRP A 112 -25.84 -7.84 14.14
N MET A 113 -25.47 -9.10 13.91
CA MET A 113 -24.16 -9.52 13.44
C MET A 113 -24.34 -10.38 12.19
N PRO A 114 -23.45 -10.28 11.19
CA PRO A 114 -23.51 -11.17 10.04
C PRO A 114 -23.30 -12.63 10.47
N PRO A 115 -23.91 -13.59 9.78
CA PRO A 115 -23.73 -15.01 10.08
C PRO A 115 -22.26 -15.42 9.87
N ALA A 116 -21.77 -16.32 10.72
CA ALA A 116 -20.39 -16.79 10.67
C ALA A 116 -20.20 -17.86 9.59
N THR A 117 -19.22 -17.69 8.70
CA THR A 117 -18.83 -18.70 7.71
C THR A 117 -17.98 -19.82 8.31
N GLY A 118 -17.33 -19.57 9.46
CA GLY A 118 -16.45 -20.54 10.15
C GLY A 118 -15.00 -20.57 9.65
N GLU A 119 -14.73 -20.01 8.47
CA GLU A 119 -13.40 -19.88 7.89
C GLU A 119 -12.83 -18.46 8.07
N LEU A 120 -11.51 -18.35 8.21
CA LEU A 120 -10.82 -17.06 8.26
C LEU A 120 -10.53 -16.57 6.84
N ARG A 121 -11.15 -15.44 6.45
CA ARG A 121 -11.05 -14.82 5.11
C ARG A 121 -11.42 -15.74 3.93
N PRO A 122 -12.68 -16.19 3.86
CA PRO A 122 -13.18 -17.01 2.74
C PRO A 122 -13.24 -16.25 1.40
N ASP A 123 -12.98 -14.94 1.40
CA ASP A 123 -12.92 -14.09 0.22
C ASP A 123 -11.57 -14.15 -0.51
N VAL A 124 -10.52 -14.69 0.13
CA VAL A 124 -9.15 -14.78 -0.40
C VAL A 124 -8.78 -16.24 -0.59
N TRP A 125 -8.88 -16.73 -1.83
CA TRP A 125 -8.47 -18.08 -2.24
C TRP A 125 -7.05 -18.10 -2.82
#